data_AF-A0A2H9PYJ0-F1
#
_entry.id   AF-A0A2H9PYJ0-F1
#
_cell.length_a   1.000
_cell.length_b   1.000
_cell.length_c   1.000
_cell.angle_alpha   90.00
_cell.angle_beta   90.00
_cell.angle_gamma   90.00
#
_symmetry.space_group_name_H-M   'P 1'
#
loop_
_entity.id
_entity.type
_entity.pdbx_description
1 polymer ?
#
loop_
_entity_poly.entity_id
_entity_poly.type
_entity_poly.pdbx_seq_one_letter_code
_entity_poly.pdbx_strand_id
1 'polypeptide(L)'
;MSGHKKDYLYIGLVILVLSLILMVNSIPGVYLIGPFSKISLSPGYDNPGPGDAIAGLILLGIGILLIAKSRKTRGQASIEFLMTYGWTILAVLVAVGVLAYFGVFSSGSLTSTTSVVSPPFTISSFGVVDSEVDEIVFELGNGGGYTLRITQFELINPRLDGGLLECSSGFNVVYDPIDCQSQFEPGSKCLVKLQCSSGEIKSGDFFNSDFEVTYQKSGGALDSIASGSVSIIVQGEDSGGNQAPISDFGFSPPNPEVNTEVVFDASSSYDPDGTIVEYRWDWENDGIVDYTTTEKTASHMFTIVDTYEVKLTVEDTIGQTDDMIVPIQVNSWIYNSMLFGMNFDDVNGGNPVDLSGNGLDGTLYGGASLVPAKLGNGLDFDGNVGTFMGLGNWNSVDLSSGYSISMWVYRKSDVAGALFKKGNGLASHGRYAQVQFGTSNSGDIDFYMGDGINVCRAINYATDSITSGNWHHIVITVDSTKQVTLYADEGVDLTQSCGALTGTYTDENAAFSGVLKNDGGYLSFDVTIDEFYIFDKVLTTDEIHKLFTLDY
;
A
#
# COMPACT_ATOMS: atom_id res chain seq x y z
N MET A 1 53.82 76.85 -1.27
CA MET A 1 52.54 76.14 -1.53
C MET A 1 52.28 75.02 -0.50
N SER A 2 52.26 75.34 0.80
CA SER A 2 52.00 74.37 1.90
C SER A 2 50.71 74.69 2.69
N GLY A 3 50.19 75.93 2.61
CA GLY A 3 48.99 76.36 3.34
C GLY A 3 47.69 75.72 2.83
N HIS A 4 47.42 75.76 1.53
CA HIS A 4 46.13 75.34 0.96
C HIS A 4 45.82 73.83 1.03
N LYS A 5 46.74 72.98 1.49
CA LYS A 5 46.54 71.52 1.52
C LYS A 5 45.80 71.03 2.77
N LYS A 6 45.95 71.73 3.91
CA LYS A 6 45.15 71.43 5.10
C LYS A 6 43.70 71.86 4.90
N ASP A 7 43.48 72.94 4.16
CA ASP A 7 42.15 73.49 3.88
C ASP A 7 41.26 72.47 3.16
N TYR A 8 41.75 71.77 2.13
CA TYR A 8 40.95 70.77 1.42
C TYR A 8 40.57 69.53 2.26
N LEU A 9 41.45 69.12 3.18
CA LEU A 9 41.16 67.99 4.08
C LEU A 9 40.08 68.36 5.10
N TYR A 10 40.19 69.54 5.72
CA TYR A 10 39.22 70.02 6.68
C TYR A 10 37.86 70.31 6.02
N ILE A 11 37.85 70.97 4.86
CA ILE A 11 36.62 71.26 4.11
C ILE A 11 35.95 69.94 3.68
N GLY A 12 36.71 68.97 3.19
CA GLY A 12 36.16 67.67 2.79
C GLY A 12 35.57 66.88 3.96
N LEU A 13 36.21 66.90 5.14
CA LEU A 13 35.68 66.28 6.37
C LEU A 13 34.39 66.95 6.84
N VAL A 14 34.31 68.29 6.80
CA VAL A 14 33.08 69.02 7.16
C VAL A 14 31.94 68.68 6.20
N ILE A 15 32.22 68.59 4.89
CA ILE A 15 31.22 68.23 3.88
C ILE A 15 30.75 66.78 4.05
N LEU A 16 31.63 65.84 4.42
CA LEU A 16 31.24 64.46 4.74
C LEU A 16 30.31 64.38 5.95
N VAL A 17 30.58 65.15 7.00
CA VAL A 17 29.73 65.19 8.18
C VAL A 17 28.36 65.78 7.86
N LEU A 18 28.30 66.88 7.08
CA LEU A 18 27.03 67.45 6.62
C LEU A 18 26.23 66.49 5.72
N SER A 19 26.91 65.78 4.82
CA SER A 19 26.31 64.75 3.96
C SER A 19 25.65 63.65 4.79
N LEU A 20 26.35 63.12 5.80
CA LEU A 20 25.83 62.06 6.65
C LEU A 20 24.61 62.53 7.47
N ILE A 21 24.65 63.77 7.98
CA ILE A 21 23.52 64.36 8.71
C ILE A 21 22.29 64.46 7.80
N LEU A 22 22.44 64.92 6.56
CA LEU A 22 21.33 65.00 5.59
C LEU A 22 20.75 63.62 5.24
N MET A 23 21.61 62.60 5.10
CA MET A 23 21.17 61.23 4.86
C MET A 23 20.41 60.64 6.05
N VAL A 24 20.92 60.78 7.27
CA VAL A 24 20.27 60.24 8.47
C VAL A 24 18.91 60.91 8.69
N ASN A 25 18.82 62.22 8.49
CA ASN A 25 17.57 62.95 8.59
C ASN A 25 16.54 62.50 7.52
N SER A 26 16.96 61.93 6.39
CA SER A 26 16.06 61.42 5.34
C SER A 26 15.45 60.04 5.60
N ILE A 27 15.81 59.38 6.70
CA ILE A 27 15.27 58.07 7.07
C ILE A 27 14.01 58.26 7.94
N PRO A 28 12.81 57.82 7.49
CA PRO A 28 11.60 57.93 8.27
C PRO A 28 11.74 57.24 9.64
N GLY A 29 11.40 57.96 10.72
CA GLY A 29 11.43 57.43 12.09
C GLY A 29 12.77 57.58 12.82
N VAL A 30 13.81 58.13 12.18
CA VAL A 30 15.11 58.40 12.81
C VAL A 30 15.34 59.90 12.88
N TYR A 31 15.37 60.46 14.10
CA TYR A 31 15.61 61.89 14.32
C TYR A 31 16.89 62.12 15.11
N LEU A 32 17.79 62.94 14.57
CA LEU A 32 18.96 63.41 15.32
C LEU A 32 18.52 64.36 16.44
N ILE A 33 19.10 64.21 17.62
CA ILE A 33 18.81 65.04 18.79
C ILE A 33 19.85 66.17 18.91
N GLY A 34 19.41 67.38 19.29
CA GLY A 34 20.28 68.55 19.47
C GLY A 34 20.41 69.44 18.23
N PRO A 35 21.49 70.24 18.08
CA PRO A 35 21.56 71.34 17.10
C PRO A 35 21.56 70.91 15.63
N PHE A 36 21.65 69.61 15.34
CA PHE A 36 21.73 69.06 13.99
C PHE A 36 20.37 68.61 13.41
N SER A 37 19.29 68.64 14.22
CA SER A 37 17.94 68.27 13.78
C SER A 37 17.33 69.23 12.76
N LYS A 38 17.87 70.45 12.64
CA LYS A 38 17.35 71.52 11.76
C LYS A 38 18.12 71.69 10.45
N ILE A 39 19.05 70.79 10.13
CA ILE A 39 19.83 70.86 8.88
C ILE A 39 19.07 70.08 7.80
N SER A 40 18.34 70.81 6.94
CA SER A 40 17.68 70.34 5.72
C SER A 40 17.87 71.38 4.60
N LEU A 41 17.86 70.93 3.34
CA LEU A 41 18.01 71.83 2.18
C LEU A 41 16.66 72.34 1.66
N SER A 42 15.53 71.84 2.19
CA SER A 42 14.19 72.30 1.85
C SER A 42 13.62 73.18 2.97
N PRO A 43 13.54 74.52 2.81
CA PRO A 43 13.01 75.38 3.86
C PRO A 43 11.49 75.18 3.99
N GLY A 44 11.03 74.73 5.15
CA GLY A 44 9.60 74.72 5.52
C GLY A 44 8.88 73.38 5.53
N TYR A 45 9.59 72.25 5.46
CA TYR A 45 9.02 70.91 5.66
C TYR A 45 9.68 70.23 6.87
N ASP A 46 8.89 69.84 7.86
CA ASP A 46 9.37 69.14 9.07
C ASP A 46 9.71 67.64 8.84
N ASN A 47 9.55 67.15 7.59
CA ASN A 47 9.94 65.79 7.18
C ASN A 47 10.85 65.85 5.94
N PRO A 48 12.12 65.42 6.04
CA PRO A 48 13.06 65.44 4.93
C PRO A 48 12.65 64.47 3.82
N GLY A 49 12.48 64.99 2.61
CA GLY A 49 12.10 64.19 1.43
C GLY A 49 13.29 63.56 0.72
N PRO A 50 13.05 62.73 -0.32
CA PRO A 50 14.12 62.05 -1.08
C PRO A 50 15.15 63.01 -1.70
N GLY A 51 14.82 64.30 -1.86
CA GLY A 51 15.75 65.35 -2.29
C GLY A 51 16.93 65.57 -1.33
N ASP A 52 16.71 65.46 -0.01
CA ASP A 52 17.79 65.63 0.99
C ASP A 52 18.74 64.43 0.99
N ALA A 53 18.23 63.22 0.74
CA ALA A 53 19.04 62.01 0.55
C ALA A 53 19.94 62.12 -0.70
N ILE A 54 19.38 62.59 -1.82
CA ILE A 54 20.12 62.78 -3.08
C ILE A 54 21.20 63.86 -2.92
N ALA A 55 20.87 64.98 -2.27
CA ALA A 55 21.85 66.02 -1.98
C ALA A 55 22.95 65.54 -1.03
N GLY A 56 22.61 64.71 -0.03
CA GLY A 56 23.55 64.01 0.83
C GLY A 56 24.53 63.16 0.03
N LEU A 57 24.06 62.37 -0.94
CA LEU A 57 24.91 61.54 -1.81
C LEU A 57 25.85 62.37 -2.67
N ILE A 58 25.37 63.48 -3.25
CA ILE A 58 26.19 64.36 -4.08
C ILE A 58 27.29 65.01 -3.24
N LEU A 59 26.96 65.51 -2.05
CA LEU A 59 27.93 66.12 -1.13
C LEU A 59 28.94 65.09 -0.61
N LEU A 60 28.52 63.84 -0.38
CA LEU A 60 29.43 62.73 -0.04
C LEU A 60 30.53 62.59 -1.10
N GLY A 61 30.12 62.54 -2.38
CA GLY A 61 31.04 62.43 -3.51
C GLY A 61 32.03 63.60 -3.60
N ILE A 62 31.55 64.83 -3.41
CA ILE A 62 32.40 66.04 -3.42
C ILE A 62 33.38 66.03 -2.24
N GLY A 63 32.92 65.66 -1.04
CA GLY A 63 33.76 65.55 0.16
C GLY A 63 34.89 64.54 -0.04
N ILE A 64 34.58 63.36 -0.58
CA ILE A 64 35.56 62.32 -0.89
C ILE A 64 36.58 62.79 -1.94
N LEU A 65 36.13 63.46 -3.01
CA LEU A 65 37.00 64.00 -4.06
C LEU A 65 37.99 65.05 -3.52
N LEU A 66 37.52 65.93 -2.63
CA LEU A 66 38.37 66.95 -2.00
C LEU A 66 39.43 66.34 -1.08
N ILE A 67 39.06 65.29 -0.33
CA ILE A 67 39.99 64.52 0.51
C ILE A 67 40.98 63.73 -0.35
N ALA A 68 40.53 63.14 -1.46
CA ALA A 68 41.39 62.41 -2.39
C ALA A 68 42.46 63.33 -3.01
N LYS A 69 42.11 64.58 -3.32
CA LYS A 69 43.03 65.60 -3.84
C LYS A 69 44.12 66.02 -2.83
N SER A 70 43.92 65.77 -1.53
CA SER A 70 44.85 66.16 -0.47
C SER A 70 45.94 65.12 -0.18
N ARG A 71 45.84 63.88 -0.68
CA ARG A 71 46.79 62.79 -0.38
C ARG A 71 47.83 62.57 -1.48
N LYS A 72 49.12 62.63 -1.09
CA LYS A 72 50.23 62.09 -1.88
C LYS A 72 50.23 60.56 -1.74
N THR A 73 49.97 59.87 -2.84
CA THR A 73 50.29 58.46 -3.17
C THR A 73 50.71 57.54 -2.01
N ARG A 74 49.74 56.84 -1.42
CA ARG A 74 49.91 55.50 -0.80
C ARG A 74 48.60 54.70 -0.92
N GLY A 75 48.13 54.50 -2.16
CA GLY A 75 46.85 53.83 -2.42
C GLY A 75 46.92 52.74 -3.49
N GLN A 76 48.10 52.30 -3.91
CA GLN A 76 48.19 51.26 -4.95
C GLN A 76 47.69 49.91 -4.44
N ALA A 77 48.04 49.51 -3.21
CA ALA A 77 47.55 48.28 -2.59
C ALA A 77 46.04 48.30 -2.28
N SER A 78 45.49 49.44 -1.86
CA SER A 78 44.05 49.57 -1.55
C SER A 78 43.20 49.54 -2.81
N ILE A 79 43.69 50.10 -3.92
CA ILE A 79 43.02 50.08 -5.22
C ILE A 79 43.11 48.70 -5.87
N GLU A 80 44.25 48.00 -5.74
CA GLU A 80 44.34 46.60 -6.16
C GLU A 80 43.42 45.70 -5.34
N PHE A 81 43.30 45.91 -4.02
CA PHE A 81 42.36 45.15 -3.19
C PHE A 81 40.91 45.39 -3.62
N LEU A 82 40.54 46.64 -3.95
CA LEU A 82 39.20 46.98 -4.41
C LEU A 82 38.90 46.43 -5.83
N MET A 83 39.88 46.40 -6.74
CA MET A 83 39.68 45.77 -8.06
C MET A 83 39.66 44.23 -7.99
N THR A 84 40.38 43.63 -7.05
CA THR A 84 40.49 42.16 -6.95
C THR A 84 39.35 41.55 -6.12
N TYR A 85 38.96 42.20 -5.02
CA TYR A 85 37.94 41.69 -4.10
C TYR A 85 36.66 42.53 -4.09
N GLY A 86 36.62 43.67 -4.76
CA GLY A 86 35.43 44.52 -4.81
C GLY A 86 34.25 43.82 -5.46
N TRP A 87 34.48 43.01 -6.49
CA TRP A 87 33.42 42.20 -7.09
C TRP A 87 32.96 41.08 -6.15
N THR A 88 33.85 40.51 -5.34
CA THR A 88 33.50 39.52 -4.31
C THR A 88 32.63 40.15 -3.22
N ILE A 89 32.99 41.35 -2.74
CA ILE A 89 32.19 42.07 -1.75
C ILE A 89 30.84 42.46 -2.34
N LEU A 90 30.79 42.91 -3.59
CA LEU A 90 29.55 43.21 -4.28
C LEU A 90 28.68 41.94 -4.45
N ALA A 91 29.27 40.82 -4.86
CA ALA A 91 28.57 39.54 -4.99
C ALA A 91 28.03 39.05 -3.63
N VAL A 92 28.80 39.22 -2.55
CA VAL A 92 28.34 38.92 -1.18
C VAL A 92 27.20 39.84 -0.77
N LEU A 93 27.27 41.15 -1.05
CA LEU A 93 26.19 42.08 -0.73
C LEU A 93 24.92 41.83 -1.55
N VAL A 94 25.06 41.46 -2.84
CA VAL A 94 23.94 41.05 -3.68
C VAL A 94 23.35 39.73 -3.17
N ALA A 95 24.18 38.75 -2.80
CA ALA A 95 23.71 37.50 -2.21
C ALA A 95 22.97 37.74 -0.89
N VAL A 96 23.50 38.59 0.00
CA VAL A 96 22.83 38.98 1.26
C VAL A 96 21.53 39.73 0.96
N GLY A 97 21.52 40.64 -0.02
CA GLY A 97 20.32 41.36 -0.45
C GLY A 97 19.25 40.42 -1.05
N VAL A 98 19.66 39.42 -1.82
CA VAL A 98 18.79 38.37 -2.38
C VAL A 98 18.25 37.47 -1.26
N LEU A 99 19.09 37.06 -0.32
CA LEU A 99 18.67 36.29 0.86
C LEU A 99 17.70 37.10 1.75
N ALA A 100 17.96 38.39 1.95
CA ALA A 100 17.04 39.28 2.65
C ALA A 100 15.72 39.47 1.89
N TYR A 101 15.77 39.59 0.56
CA TYR A 101 14.60 39.67 -0.31
C TYR A 101 13.76 38.38 -0.27
N PHE A 102 14.41 37.22 -0.18
CA PHE A 102 13.76 35.92 0.03
C PHE A 102 13.47 35.61 1.50
N GLY A 103 13.53 36.60 2.40
CA GLY A 103 13.04 36.47 3.78
C GLY A 103 13.95 35.71 4.75
N VAL A 104 15.16 35.30 4.34
CA VAL A 104 16.13 34.55 5.19
C VAL A 104 16.59 35.35 6.42
N PHE A 105 16.50 36.68 6.38
CA PHE A 105 16.79 37.57 7.50
C PHE A 105 15.57 38.30 8.06
N SER A 106 14.35 37.83 7.74
CA SER A 106 13.15 38.35 8.40
C SER A 106 13.22 38.04 9.90
N SER A 107 12.95 39.05 10.73
CA SER A 107 13.05 38.97 12.19
C SER A 107 12.05 38.01 12.85
N GLY A 108 11.20 37.33 12.08
CA GLY A 108 10.36 36.24 12.58
C GLY A 108 11.11 34.92 12.79
N SER A 109 12.21 34.67 12.07
CA SER A 109 12.95 33.39 12.17
C SER A 109 13.86 33.28 13.40
N LEU A 110 14.01 34.34 14.20
CA LEU A 110 15.02 34.43 15.28
C LEU A 110 14.43 34.71 16.67
N THR A 111 13.11 34.78 16.82
CA THR A 111 12.46 34.77 18.14
C THR A 111 12.08 33.34 18.48
N SER A 112 12.72 32.77 19.50
CA SER A 112 12.27 31.49 20.05
C SER A 112 10.84 31.67 20.53
N THR A 113 9.96 30.77 20.11
CA THR A 113 8.63 30.72 20.67
C THR A 113 8.71 30.46 22.19
N THR A 114 8.16 31.35 22.99
CA THR A 114 8.23 31.26 24.46
C THR A 114 6.85 31.44 25.06
N SER A 115 6.50 30.54 25.98
CA SER A 115 5.29 30.61 26.78
C SER A 115 5.63 30.25 28.22
N VAL A 116 5.24 31.10 29.16
CA VAL A 116 5.44 30.87 30.60
C VAL A 116 4.17 31.22 31.35
N VAL A 117 3.90 30.48 32.42
CA VAL A 117 2.79 30.76 33.34
C VAL A 117 3.27 30.51 34.76
N SER A 118 2.82 31.32 35.71
CA SER A 118 3.12 31.10 37.12
C SER A 118 2.42 29.85 37.67
N PRO A 119 3.01 29.15 38.65
CA PRO A 119 2.34 28.05 39.35
C PRO A 119 0.95 28.47 39.87
N PRO A 120 -0.03 27.55 39.92
CA PRO A 120 0.09 26.10 39.82
C PRO A 120 0.00 25.54 38.38
N PHE A 121 -0.12 26.38 37.36
CA PHE A 121 -0.29 25.90 35.99
C PHE A 121 1.03 25.55 35.33
N THR A 122 0.96 24.67 34.33
CA THR A 122 2.00 24.42 33.34
C THR A 122 1.44 24.70 31.96
N ILE A 123 2.29 25.02 30.99
CA ILE A 123 1.88 25.22 29.59
C ILE A 123 2.77 24.36 28.70
N SER A 124 2.17 23.53 27.84
CA SER A 124 2.87 22.48 27.08
C SER A 124 2.78 22.62 25.56
N SER A 125 1.72 23.25 25.03
CA SER A 125 1.57 23.51 23.58
C SER A 125 0.68 24.73 23.31
N PHE A 126 0.86 25.35 22.14
CA PHE A 126 0.07 26.46 21.60
C PHE A 126 0.00 26.31 20.08
N GLY A 127 -1.12 26.67 19.46
CA GLY A 127 -1.32 26.63 18.00
C GLY A 127 -2.60 27.38 17.61
N VAL A 128 -2.64 27.96 16.40
CA VAL A 128 -3.90 28.46 15.83
C VAL A 128 -4.51 27.32 15.03
N VAL A 129 -5.76 27.04 15.31
CA VAL A 129 -6.52 26.02 14.60
C VAL A 129 -7.44 26.74 13.64
N ASP A 130 -7.27 26.42 12.36
CA ASP A 130 -8.16 26.71 11.25
C ASP A 130 -8.17 28.14 10.67
N SER A 131 -7.89 28.20 9.36
CA SER A 131 -8.08 29.36 8.49
C SER A 131 -9.55 29.79 8.31
N GLU A 132 -10.51 29.00 8.80
CA GLU A 132 -11.95 29.27 8.74
C GLU A 132 -12.54 29.82 10.06
N VAL A 133 -11.84 29.71 11.20
CA VAL A 133 -12.44 30.00 12.53
C VAL A 133 -11.63 30.99 13.41
N ASP A 134 -10.46 31.48 12.97
CA ASP A 134 -9.65 32.50 13.68
C ASP A 134 -9.45 32.20 15.19
N GLU A 135 -8.99 30.99 15.52
CA GLU A 135 -8.95 30.50 16.91
C GLU A 135 -7.51 30.30 17.44
N ILE A 136 -7.17 30.90 18.59
CA ILE A 136 -5.89 30.69 19.29
C ILE A 136 -6.10 29.68 20.42
N VAL A 137 -5.36 28.56 20.43
CA VAL A 137 -5.50 27.49 21.43
C VAL A 137 -4.31 27.44 22.39
N PHE A 138 -4.60 27.37 23.70
CA PHE A 138 -3.63 27.17 24.79
C PHE A 138 -3.86 25.84 25.48
N GLU A 139 -2.83 25.00 25.60
CA GLU A 139 -2.88 23.81 26.46
C GLU A 139 -2.36 24.14 27.87
N LEU A 140 -3.28 24.35 28.81
CA LEU A 140 -2.97 24.54 30.23
C LEU A 140 -2.99 23.19 30.95
N GLY A 141 -1.96 22.90 31.72
CA GLY A 141 -1.90 21.75 32.62
C GLY A 141 -2.04 22.17 34.09
N ASN A 142 -2.70 21.35 34.90
CA ASN A 142 -2.69 21.53 36.36
C ASN A 142 -1.45 20.85 36.96
N GLY A 143 -0.37 21.63 37.13
CA GLY A 143 0.84 21.18 37.83
C GLY A 143 0.72 21.21 39.36
N GLY A 144 -0.41 21.67 39.90
CA GLY A 144 -0.69 21.69 41.33
C GLY A 144 -1.16 20.31 41.83
N GLY A 145 -0.81 19.98 43.08
CA GLY A 145 -1.26 18.75 43.74
C GLY A 145 -2.71 18.75 44.22
N TYR A 146 -3.57 19.63 43.71
CA TYR A 146 -4.97 19.78 44.12
C TYR A 146 -5.88 20.12 42.92
N THR A 147 -7.14 19.73 42.98
CA THR A 147 -8.15 20.08 41.98
C THR A 147 -8.43 21.58 41.98
N LEU A 148 -8.41 22.18 40.79
CA LEU A 148 -8.69 23.61 40.56
C LEU A 148 -10.01 23.79 39.82
N ARG A 149 -10.51 25.01 39.76
CA ARG A 149 -11.64 25.43 38.94
C ARG A 149 -11.26 26.72 38.25
N ILE A 150 -11.17 26.72 36.91
CA ILE A 150 -10.88 27.93 36.15
C ILE A 150 -12.17 28.74 36.04
N THR A 151 -12.15 29.98 36.52
CA THR A 151 -13.31 30.88 36.49
C THR A 151 -13.24 31.87 35.34
N GLN A 152 -12.04 32.34 34.99
CA GLN A 152 -11.82 33.30 33.92
C GLN A 152 -10.41 33.14 33.33
N PHE A 153 -10.30 33.41 32.03
CA PHE A 153 -9.03 33.56 31.31
C PHE A 153 -9.12 34.86 30.51
N GLU A 154 -8.11 35.71 30.62
CA GLU A 154 -8.09 37.03 29.98
C GLU A 154 -6.74 37.31 29.34
N LEU A 155 -6.76 37.86 28.12
CA LEU A 155 -5.57 38.37 27.44
C LEU A 155 -5.35 39.84 27.78
N ILE A 156 -4.10 40.22 28.01
CA ILE A 156 -3.67 41.58 28.31
C ILE A 156 -2.83 42.10 27.15
N ASN A 157 -3.36 43.12 26.47
CA ASN A 157 -2.74 43.80 25.33
C ASN A 157 -2.27 42.83 24.21
N PRO A 158 -3.16 41.99 23.67
CA PRO A 158 -2.79 41.08 22.60
C PRO A 158 -2.31 41.84 21.38
N ARG A 159 -1.23 41.36 20.79
CA ARG A 159 -0.60 41.95 19.59
C ARG A 159 -0.40 40.90 18.52
N LEU A 160 -0.60 41.32 17.28
CA LEU A 160 -0.37 40.53 16.06
C LEU A 160 0.52 41.35 15.12
N ASP A 161 1.67 40.79 14.71
CA ASP A 161 2.70 41.46 13.91
C ASP A 161 3.10 42.86 14.41
N GLY A 162 3.05 43.04 15.74
CA GLY A 162 3.38 44.30 16.41
C GLY A 162 2.22 45.31 16.53
N GLY A 163 1.11 45.11 15.82
CA GLY A 163 -0.15 45.85 15.98
C GLY A 163 -0.95 45.35 17.18
N LEU A 164 -1.83 46.18 17.76
CA LEU A 164 -2.80 45.70 18.76
C LEU A 164 -3.90 44.90 18.04
N LEU A 165 -4.19 43.70 18.53
CA LEU A 165 -5.25 42.85 18.01
C LEU A 165 -6.57 43.19 18.72
N GLU A 166 -7.51 43.79 18.00
CA GLU A 166 -8.84 44.15 18.51
C GLU A 166 -9.93 43.32 17.81
N CYS A 167 -10.44 42.28 18.47
CA CYS A 167 -11.58 41.51 17.96
C CYS A 167 -12.86 42.36 18.01
N SER A 168 -13.59 42.45 16.89
CA SER A 168 -14.79 43.28 16.74
C SER A 168 -15.92 42.97 17.75
N SER A 169 -15.98 41.73 18.26
CA SER A 169 -16.92 41.27 19.30
C SER A 169 -16.27 40.93 20.64
N GLY A 170 -14.98 41.23 20.83
CA GLY A 170 -14.16 40.67 21.91
C GLY A 170 -13.79 39.20 21.67
N PHE A 171 -12.83 38.69 22.45
CA PHE A 171 -12.43 37.28 22.40
C PHE A 171 -13.49 36.41 23.11
N ASN A 172 -13.97 35.37 22.42
CA ASN A 172 -14.78 34.33 23.06
C ASN A 172 -13.86 33.21 23.58
N VAL A 173 -13.94 32.89 24.87
CA VAL A 173 -13.10 31.87 25.52
C VAL A 173 -13.89 30.58 25.68
N VAL A 174 -13.45 29.52 25.01
CA VAL A 174 -14.02 28.18 25.08
C VAL A 174 -13.04 27.25 25.80
N TYR A 175 -13.55 26.38 26.68
CA TYR A 175 -12.74 25.40 27.42
C TYR A 175 -13.08 23.99 26.93
N ASP A 176 -12.06 23.18 26.67
CA ASP A 176 -12.19 21.82 26.18
C ASP A 176 -11.23 20.86 26.92
N PRO A 177 -11.74 19.87 27.69
CA PRO A 177 -13.16 19.63 27.96
C PRO A 177 -13.77 20.74 28.84
N ILE A 178 -15.08 20.95 28.74
CA ILE A 178 -15.80 21.99 29.52
C ILE A 178 -15.61 21.85 31.04
N ASP A 179 -15.27 20.64 31.50
CA ASP A 179 -15.06 20.29 32.90
C ASP A 179 -13.88 21.03 33.55
N CYS A 180 -12.98 21.68 32.81
CA CYS A 180 -11.97 22.55 33.42
C CYS A 180 -12.58 23.71 34.25
N GLN A 181 -13.81 24.11 33.89
CA GLN A 181 -14.56 25.14 34.61
C GLN A 181 -15.30 24.62 35.85
N SER A 182 -15.32 23.30 36.08
CA SER A 182 -16.00 22.65 37.20
C SER A 182 -15.02 21.88 38.09
N GLN A 183 -14.17 21.03 37.49
CA GLN A 183 -13.18 20.17 38.15
C GLN A 183 -11.94 19.96 37.28
N PHE A 184 -10.89 20.74 37.52
CA PHE A 184 -9.59 20.59 36.86
C PHE A 184 -8.62 19.80 37.74
N GLU A 185 -8.56 18.48 37.55
CA GLU A 185 -7.80 17.55 38.40
C GLU A 185 -6.28 17.67 38.24
N PRO A 186 -5.48 17.35 39.28
CA PRO A 186 -4.01 17.33 39.19
C PRO A 186 -3.49 16.49 38.03
N GLY A 187 -2.54 17.03 37.25
CA GLY A 187 -1.94 16.36 36.10
C GLY A 187 -2.83 16.31 34.85
N SER A 188 -4.07 16.80 34.91
CA SER A 188 -4.94 16.91 33.74
C SER A 188 -4.57 18.12 32.89
N LYS A 189 -4.97 18.08 31.61
CA LYS A 189 -4.78 19.15 30.64
C LYS A 189 -6.12 19.77 30.24
N CYS A 190 -6.10 21.04 29.87
CA CYS A 190 -7.24 21.82 29.44
C CYS A 190 -6.87 22.67 28.23
N LEU A 191 -7.62 22.55 27.14
CA LEU A 191 -7.51 23.43 25.99
C LEU A 191 -8.36 24.67 26.24
N VAL A 192 -7.73 25.84 26.26
CA VAL A 192 -8.39 27.15 26.28
C VAL A 192 -8.32 27.72 24.88
N LYS A 193 -9.46 27.82 24.21
CA LYS A 193 -9.57 28.28 22.84
C LYS A 193 -10.13 29.71 22.80
N LEU A 194 -9.45 30.61 22.11
CA LEU A 194 -9.82 32.01 21.97
C LEU A 194 -10.26 32.29 20.54
N GLN A 195 -11.55 32.54 20.36
CA GLN A 195 -12.14 32.77 19.04
C GLN A 195 -12.26 34.27 18.77
N CYS A 196 -11.82 34.71 17.60
CA CYS A 196 -11.83 36.11 17.18
C CYS A 196 -12.46 36.26 15.78
N SER A 197 -13.72 36.66 15.66
CA SER A 197 -14.46 36.71 14.39
C SER A 197 -14.04 37.83 13.41
N SER A 198 -12.74 38.05 13.21
CA SER A 198 -12.17 39.20 12.48
C SER A 198 -11.56 38.87 11.12
N GLY A 199 -11.22 37.60 10.83
CA GLY A 199 -10.49 37.17 9.65
C GLY A 199 -9.03 37.64 9.60
N GLU A 200 -8.50 38.13 10.73
CA GLU A 200 -7.21 38.83 10.79
C GLU A 200 -6.03 37.93 11.17
N ILE A 201 -6.27 36.72 11.72
CA ILE A 201 -5.21 35.83 12.18
C ILE A 201 -4.84 34.84 11.07
N LYS A 202 -3.59 34.86 10.62
CA LYS A 202 -3.11 33.99 9.54
C LYS A 202 -1.87 33.20 9.96
N SER A 203 -1.69 32.06 9.30
CA SER A 203 -0.45 31.30 9.38
C SER A 203 0.75 32.18 9.01
N GLY A 204 1.73 32.24 9.89
CA GLY A 204 2.95 33.04 9.76
C GLY A 204 2.95 34.33 10.60
N ASP A 205 1.81 34.76 11.13
CA ASP A 205 1.73 35.99 11.92
C ASP A 205 2.42 35.83 13.28
N PHE A 206 3.05 36.88 13.80
CA PHE A 206 3.65 36.87 15.13
C PHE A 206 2.65 37.35 16.19
N PHE A 207 2.20 36.45 17.06
CA PHE A 207 1.28 36.76 18.15
C PHE A 207 2.02 36.89 19.48
N ASN A 208 1.78 37.97 20.22
CA ASN A 208 2.31 38.14 21.56
C ASN A 208 1.32 38.82 22.51
N SER A 209 1.18 38.29 23.72
CA SER A 209 0.27 38.82 24.74
C SER A 209 0.73 38.41 26.14
N ASP A 210 0.41 39.23 27.13
CA ASP A 210 0.34 38.75 28.52
C ASP A 210 -1.06 38.14 28.75
N PHE A 211 -1.22 37.28 29.75
CA PHE A 211 -2.51 36.71 30.11
C PHE A 211 -2.64 36.45 31.61
N GLU A 212 -3.88 36.42 32.09
CA GLU A 212 -4.24 36.10 33.46
C GLU A 212 -5.28 34.98 33.51
N VAL A 213 -5.04 34.00 34.39
CA VAL A 213 -5.95 32.91 34.70
C VAL A 213 -6.47 33.10 36.11
N THR A 214 -7.77 33.34 36.26
CA THR A 214 -8.44 33.36 37.55
C THR A 214 -8.96 31.96 37.86
N TYR A 215 -8.64 31.47 39.05
CA TYR A 215 -9.00 30.12 39.46
C TYR A 215 -9.29 30.02 40.96
N GLN A 216 -10.05 29.00 41.32
CA GLN A 216 -10.36 28.64 42.70
C GLN A 216 -9.87 27.22 43.00
N LYS A 217 -9.40 26.97 44.22
CA LYS A 217 -9.16 25.61 44.69
C LYS A 217 -10.52 24.93 44.96
N SER A 218 -10.68 23.66 44.58
CA SER A 218 -11.93 22.92 44.83
C SER A 218 -12.32 22.97 46.32
N GLY A 219 -13.53 23.46 46.60
CA GLY A 219 -14.05 23.70 47.96
C GLY A 219 -13.66 25.05 48.60
N GLY A 220 -12.88 25.89 47.92
CA GLY A 220 -12.55 27.26 48.34
C GLY A 220 -13.46 28.30 47.67
N ALA A 221 -13.51 29.51 48.24
CA ALA A 221 -14.31 30.64 47.74
C ALA A 221 -13.46 31.88 47.36
N LEU A 222 -12.14 31.77 47.40
CA LEU A 222 -11.22 32.85 47.08
C LEU A 222 -10.65 32.64 45.68
N ASP A 223 -10.80 33.67 44.85
CA ASP A 223 -10.14 33.75 43.55
C ASP A 223 -8.64 33.97 43.74
N SER A 224 -7.85 33.20 43.01
CA SER A 224 -6.41 33.35 42.87
C SER A 224 -6.11 33.63 41.41
N ILE A 225 -5.06 34.41 41.15
CA ILE A 225 -4.66 34.80 39.80
C ILE A 225 -3.28 34.21 39.53
N ALA A 226 -3.15 33.54 38.40
CA ALA A 226 -1.87 33.16 37.81
C ALA A 226 -1.66 34.00 36.55
N SER A 227 -0.47 34.59 36.41
CA SER A 227 -0.12 35.41 35.25
C SER A 227 0.88 34.66 34.38
N GLY A 228 0.80 34.89 33.07
CA GLY A 228 1.70 34.32 32.09
C GLY A 228 1.95 35.27 30.93
N SER A 229 2.93 34.92 30.10
CA SER A 229 3.20 35.61 28.85
C SER A 229 3.42 34.62 27.73
N VAL A 230 3.02 35.01 26.53
CA VAL A 230 3.10 34.21 25.31
C VAL A 230 3.67 35.05 24.17
N SER A 231 4.61 34.48 23.42
CA SER A 231 5.18 35.06 22.21
C SER A 231 5.42 33.94 21.21
N ILE A 232 4.62 33.90 20.15
CA ILE A 232 4.52 32.78 19.21
C ILE A 232 4.47 33.28 17.77
N ILE A 233 4.83 32.38 16.85
CA ILE A 233 4.41 32.50 15.46
C ILE A 233 3.18 31.64 15.33
N VAL A 234 2.09 32.25 14.87
CA VAL A 234 0.86 31.59 14.46
C VAL A 234 1.23 30.54 13.42
N GLN A 235 1.22 29.28 13.83
CA GLN A 235 1.18 28.19 12.89
C GLN A 235 -0.29 28.09 12.50
N GLY A 236 -0.62 28.14 11.20
CA GLY A 236 -1.83 27.45 10.76
C GLY A 236 -1.72 26.01 11.22
N GLU A 237 -2.85 25.37 11.53
CA GLU A 237 -2.93 23.97 11.98
C GLU A 237 -1.71 23.19 11.49
N ASP A 238 -0.84 22.81 12.44
CA ASP A 238 0.48 22.28 12.15
C ASP A 238 0.31 21.04 11.28
N SER A 239 0.37 21.27 9.98
CA SER A 239 0.67 20.28 8.99
C SER A 239 2.18 20.04 9.05
N GLY A 240 2.65 19.54 10.18
CA GLY A 240 3.32 18.25 10.11
C GLY A 240 2.28 17.28 9.59
N GLY A 241 1.94 17.39 8.29
CA GLY A 241 0.68 16.89 7.75
C GLY A 241 0.57 15.43 8.13
N ASN A 242 -0.47 15.07 8.89
CA ASN A 242 -0.72 13.67 9.20
C ASN A 242 -0.67 12.94 7.89
N GLN A 243 0.32 12.08 7.75
CA GLN A 243 0.47 11.30 6.55
C GLN A 243 -0.69 10.32 6.57
N ALA A 244 -1.32 10.09 5.42
CA ALA A 244 -2.26 9.00 5.31
C ALA A 244 -1.55 7.72 5.75
N PRO A 245 -2.26 6.78 6.40
CA PRO A 245 -1.69 5.47 6.67
C PRO A 245 -1.21 4.83 5.38
N ILE A 246 -0.27 3.90 5.48
CA ILE A 246 0.21 3.11 4.35
C ILE A 246 -0.33 1.70 4.53
N SER A 247 -1.19 1.29 3.59
CA SER A 247 -1.76 -0.04 3.54
C SER A 247 -0.79 -1.02 2.89
N ASP A 248 -0.62 -2.19 3.50
CA ASP A 248 0.13 -3.32 2.96
C ASP A 248 -0.36 -4.61 3.61
N PHE A 249 -0.51 -5.66 2.80
CA PHE A 249 -0.89 -6.97 3.30
C PHE A 249 -0.30 -8.11 2.47
N GLY A 250 -0.05 -9.24 3.14
CA GLY A 250 0.21 -10.52 2.53
C GLY A 250 -0.96 -11.48 2.72
N PHE A 251 -0.93 -12.60 2.01
CA PHE A 251 -1.90 -13.69 2.18
C PHE A 251 -1.22 -15.05 2.14
N SER A 252 -1.88 -16.05 2.72
CA SER A 252 -1.42 -17.44 2.75
C SER A 252 -2.60 -18.40 2.65
N PRO A 253 -2.49 -19.51 1.89
CA PRO A 253 -1.32 -19.95 1.14
C PRO A 253 -1.07 -19.12 -0.15
N PRO A 254 0.14 -19.16 -0.74
CA PRO A 254 0.47 -18.37 -1.94
C PRO A 254 -0.29 -18.81 -3.20
N ASN A 255 -0.80 -20.05 -3.22
CA ASN A 255 -1.68 -20.57 -4.27
C ASN A 255 -2.98 -21.04 -3.59
N PRO A 256 -3.91 -20.13 -3.29
CA PRO A 256 -5.16 -20.48 -2.62
C PRO A 256 -6.04 -21.34 -3.51
N GLU A 257 -6.76 -22.26 -2.88
CA GLU A 257 -7.70 -23.16 -3.55
C GLU A 257 -9.14 -22.78 -3.17
N VAL A 258 -10.08 -23.01 -4.08
CA VAL A 258 -11.50 -22.85 -3.75
C VAL A 258 -11.90 -23.69 -2.54
N ASN A 259 -12.80 -23.17 -1.72
CA ASN A 259 -13.30 -23.77 -0.49
C ASN A 259 -12.19 -24.08 0.54
N THR A 260 -11.08 -23.33 0.49
CA THR A 260 -10.03 -23.36 1.52
C THR A 260 -9.91 -22.01 2.21
N GLU A 261 -9.50 -22.02 3.47
CA GLU A 261 -9.27 -20.81 4.23
C GLU A 261 -8.00 -20.10 3.73
N VAL A 262 -8.16 -18.84 3.34
CA VAL A 262 -7.07 -17.93 3.00
C VAL A 262 -6.93 -16.93 4.14
N VAL A 263 -5.74 -16.86 4.73
CA VAL A 263 -5.42 -15.93 5.81
C VAL A 263 -4.73 -14.71 5.21
N PHE A 264 -5.21 -13.54 5.57
CA PHE A 264 -4.70 -12.23 5.17
C PHE A 264 -4.04 -11.56 6.37
N ASP A 265 -2.84 -11.04 6.18
CA ASP A 265 -2.03 -10.40 7.21
C ASP A 265 -1.64 -8.98 6.78
N ALA A 266 -2.31 -7.99 7.36
CA ALA A 266 -2.06 -6.57 7.16
C ALA A 266 -1.04 -6.00 8.17
N SER A 267 -0.25 -6.84 8.85
CA SER A 267 0.64 -6.38 9.91
C SER A 267 1.75 -5.44 9.44
N SER A 268 2.09 -5.47 8.14
CA SER A 268 2.99 -4.55 7.46
C SER A 268 2.40 -3.16 7.23
N SER A 269 1.08 -2.98 7.37
CA SER A 269 0.44 -1.66 7.33
C SER A 269 0.90 -0.81 8.51
N TYR A 270 1.16 0.46 8.26
CA TYR A 270 1.60 1.40 9.28
C TYR A 270 1.19 2.83 8.96
N ASP A 271 1.04 3.62 10.01
CA ASP A 271 0.84 5.05 9.89
C ASP A 271 2.16 5.75 10.30
N PRO A 272 2.76 6.59 9.44
CA PRO A 272 4.03 7.27 9.72
C PRO A 272 4.00 8.19 10.95
N ASP A 273 2.85 8.77 11.28
CA ASP A 273 2.71 9.75 12.37
C ASP A 273 1.48 9.52 13.27
N GLY A 274 0.64 8.56 12.96
CA GLY A 274 -0.52 8.16 13.76
C GLY A 274 -0.60 6.67 14.09
N THR A 275 -1.82 6.15 14.14
CA THR A 275 -2.12 4.74 14.46
C THR A 275 -3.34 4.30 13.66
N ILE A 276 -3.20 3.16 12.98
CA ILE A 276 -4.32 2.52 12.28
C ILE A 276 -5.29 1.94 13.32
N VAL A 277 -6.57 2.31 13.21
CA VAL A 277 -7.64 1.89 14.13
C VAL A 277 -8.59 0.87 13.50
N GLU A 278 -8.64 0.80 12.17
CA GLU A 278 -9.59 -0.07 11.47
C GLU A 278 -9.01 -0.62 10.15
N TYR A 279 -9.37 -1.86 9.83
CA TYR A 279 -9.07 -2.56 8.60
C TYR A 279 -10.39 -3.01 7.96
N ARG A 280 -10.64 -2.60 6.72
CA ARG A 280 -11.83 -2.93 5.94
C ARG A 280 -11.41 -3.73 4.71
N TRP A 281 -12.06 -4.87 4.50
CA TRP A 281 -11.80 -5.79 3.40
C TRP A 281 -13.00 -5.83 2.47
N ASP A 282 -12.72 -5.74 1.17
CA ASP A 282 -13.64 -5.97 0.05
C ASP A 282 -12.99 -7.07 -0.79
N TRP A 283 -13.59 -8.26 -0.79
CA TRP A 283 -12.94 -9.48 -1.31
C TRP A 283 -12.97 -9.56 -2.83
N GLU A 284 -13.90 -8.85 -3.46
CA GLU A 284 -14.12 -8.82 -4.91
C GLU A 284 -13.87 -7.45 -5.55
N ASN A 285 -13.62 -6.42 -4.74
CA ASN A 285 -13.49 -5.02 -5.15
C ASN A 285 -14.72 -4.52 -5.93
N ASP A 286 -15.91 -4.88 -5.45
CA ASP A 286 -17.18 -4.42 -6.01
C ASP A 286 -17.64 -3.06 -5.45
N GLY A 287 -16.89 -2.52 -4.49
CA GLY A 287 -17.16 -1.26 -3.80
C GLY A 287 -17.96 -1.41 -2.52
N ILE A 288 -18.25 -2.65 -2.09
CA ILE A 288 -18.91 -2.98 -0.83
C ILE A 288 -17.89 -3.59 0.12
N VAL A 289 -17.77 -3.04 1.32
CA VAL A 289 -16.94 -3.64 2.36
C VAL A 289 -17.63 -4.87 2.92
N ASP A 290 -17.00 -6.03 2.76
CA ASP A 290 -17.49 -7.33 3.22
C ASP A 290 -17.14 -7.61 4.68
N TYR A 291 -15.98 -7.12 5.13
CA TYR A 291 -15.47 -7.41 6.45
C TYR A 291 -14.74 -6.22 7.06
N THR A 292 -14.98 -5.93 8.34
CA THR A 292 -14.32 -4.85 9.08
C THR A 292 -13.83 -5.37 10.42
N THR A 293 -12.60 -5.02 10.77
CA THR A 293 -11.94 -5.49 11.99
C THR A 293 -10.93 -4.49 12.53
N THR A 294 -10.62 -4.58 13.82
CA THR A 294 -9.49 -3.85 14.45
C THR A 294 -8.22 -4.71 14.50
N GLU A 295 -8.34 -6.01 14.19
CA GLU A 295 -7.23 -6.95 14.17
C GLU A 295 -6.48 -6.88 12.84
N LYS A 296 -5.16 -7.10 12.87
CA LYS A 296 -4.30 -7.07 11.68
C LYS A 296 -4.50 -8.26 10.74
N THR A 297 -5.21 -9.30 11.18
CA THR A 297 -5.42 -10.54 10.44
C THR A 297 -6.89 -10.78 10.14
N ALA A 298 -7.18 -11.27 8.94
CA ALA A 298 -8.52 -11.71 8.53
C ALA A 298 -8.44 -13.08 7.83
N SER A 299 -9.55 -13.80 7.79
CA SER A 299 -9.70 -15.06 7.03
C SER A 299 -10.89 -14.95 6.08
N HIS A 300 -10.73 -15.47 4.86
CA HIS A 300 -11.80 -15.59 3.88
C HIS A 300 -11.69 -16.90 3.12
N MET A 301 -12.81 -17.36 2.54
CA MET A 301 -12.87 -18.59 1.74
C MET A 301 -13.61 -18.31 0.43
N PHE A 302 -12.88 -18.35 -0.68
CA PHE A 302 -13.45 -18.18 -2.01
C PHE A 302 -14.12 -19.47 -2.47
N THR A 303 -15.29 -19.36 -3.08
CA THR A 303 -16.10 -20.53 -3.48
C THR A 303 -16.05 -20.84 -4.97
N ILE A 304 -15.56 -19.90 -5.78
CA ILE A 304 -15.48 -19.99 -7.23
C ILE A 304 -14.01 -19.79 -7.66
N VAL A 305 -13.60 -20.54 -8.69
CA VAL A 305 -12.28 -20.37 -9.30
C VAL A 305 -12.30 -19.06 -10.09
N ASP A 306 -11.53 -18.08 -9.64
CA ASP A 306 -11.36 -16.81 -10.35
C ASP A 306 -10.10 -16.06 -9.86
N THR A 307 -9.80 -14.95 -10.51
CA THR A 307 -8.86 -13.95 -9.99
C THR A 307 -9.64 -12.86 -9.25
N TYR A 308 -9.46 -12.78 -7.94
CA TYR A 308 -10.11 -11.79 -7.08
C TYR A 308 -9.18 -10.60 -6.84
N GLU A 309 -9.65 -9.38 -7.09
CA GLU A 309 -8.92 -8.15 -6.77
C GLU A 309 -9.15 -7.76 -5.30
N VAL A 310 -8.60 -8.51 -4.35
CA VAL A 310 -8.86 -8.24 -2.92
C VAL A 310 -8.34 -6.84 -2.54
N LYS A 311 -9.23 -6.03 -1.98
CA LYS A 311 -8.94 -4.68 -1.53
C LYS A 311 -8.93 -4.59 0.00
N LEU A 312 -7.84 -4.04 0.53
CA LEU A 312 -7.73 -3.60 1.91
C LEU A 312 -7.81 -2.07 1.96
N THR A 313 -8.68 -1.54 2.81
CA THR A 313 -8.68 -0.13 3.24
C THR A 313 -8.31 -0.05 4.71
N VAL A 314 -7.28 0.71 5.05
CA VAL A 314 -6.90 1.01 6.45
C VAL A 314 -7.32 2.42 6.82
N GLU A 315 -7.79 2.64 8.05
CA GLU A 315 -8.19 3.95 8.57
C GLU A 315 -7.39 4.29 9.84
N ASP A 316 -6.91 5.53 9.93
CA ASP A 316 -6.19 6.04 11.09
C ASP A 316 -7.12 6.69 12.15
N THR A 317 -6.52 7.15 13.26
CA THR A 317 -7.25 7.79 14.37
C THR A 317 -8.00 9.07 14.02
N ILE A 318 -7.70 9.71 12.89
CA ILE A 318 -8.32 10.97 12.45
C ILE A 318 -9.20 10.77 11.20
N GLY A 319 -9.41 9.54 10.78
CA GLY A 319 -10.29 9.16 9.68
C GLY A 319 -9.66 9.25 8.29
N GLN A 320 -8.32 9.40 8.18
CA GLN A 320 -7.65 9.25 6.88
C GLN A 320 -7.50 7.78 6.52
N THR A 321 -7.57 7.50 5.22
CA THR A 321 -7.55 6.13 4.70
C THR A 321 -6.55 5.95 3.57
N ASP A 322 -6.09 4.71 3.41
CA ASP A 322 -5.33 4.26 2.25
C ASP A 322 -5.78 2.87 1.82
N ASP A 323 -5.64 2.60 0.51
CA ASP A 323 -6.15 1.41 -0.15
C ASP A 323 -5.01 0.61 -0.80
N MET A 324 -4.99 -0.71 -0.57
CA MET A 324 -4.12 -1.65 -1.27
C MET A 324 -4.97 -2.71 -1.97
N ILE A 325 -4.69 -2.96 -3.24
CA ILE A 325 -5.36 -3.99 -4.05
C ILE A 325 -4.35 -5.03 -4.48
N VAL A 326 -4.62 -6.30 -4.18
CA VAL A 326 -3.78 -7.43 -4.58
C VAL A 326 -4.62 -8.41 -5.40
N PRO A 327 -4.25 -8.71 -6.66
CA PRO A 327 -4.91 -9.76 -7.43
C PRO A 327 -4.50 -11.13 -6.88
N ILE A 328 -5.48 -11.93 -6.50
CA ILE A 328 -5.30 -13.28 -5.97
C ILE A 328 -5.94 -14.28 -6.90
N GLN A 329 -5.12 -15.12 -7.52
CA GLN A 329 -5.59 -16.22 -8.35
C GLN A 329 -5.98 -17.40 -7.46
N VAL A 330 -7.29 -17.65 -7.36
CA VAL A 330 -7.84 -18.80 -6.64
C VAL A 330 -8.03 -19.94 -7.64
N ASN A 331 -7.37 -21.06 -7.40
CA ASN A 331 -7.37 -22.20 -8.32
C ASN A 331 -8.26 -23.34 -7.82
N SER A 332 -8.63 -24.26 -8.72
CA SER A 332 -9.09 -25.57 -8.27
C SER A 332 -7.87 -26.40 -7.86
N TRP A 333 -8.00 -27.11 -6.74
CA TRP A 333 -6.98 -28.05 -6.25
C TRP A 333 -6.63 -29.14 -7.30
N ILE A 334 -7.58 -29.43 -8.21
CA ILE A 334 -7.40 -30.35 -9.34
C ILE A 334 -6.23 -29.88 -10.22
N TYR A 335 -6.17 -28.59 -10.56
CA TYR A 335 -5.20 -28.06 -11.52
C TYR A 335 -3.76 -28.06 -11.00
N ASN A 336 -3.54 -28.04 -9.69
CA ASN A 336 -2.20 -27.91 -9.09
C ASN A 336 -1.29 -29.12 -9.32
N SER A 337 -1.86 -30.30 -9.53
CA SER A 337 -1.11 -31.57 -9.71
C SER A 337 -1.51 -32.32 -10.99
N MET A 338 -2.27 -31.66 -11.86
CA MET A 338 -2.81 -32.28 -13.06
C MET A 338 -1.75 -32.36 -14.15
N LEU A 339 -1.41 -33.58 -14.57
CA LEU A 339 -0.59 -33.84 -15.75
C LEU A 339 -1.42 -33.76 -17.04
N PHE A 340 -2.70 -34.13 -16.96
CA PHE A 340 -3.63 -34.12 -18.08
C PHE A 340 -5.07 -34.09 -17.54
N GLY A 341 -5.96 -33.34 -18.20
CA GLY A 341 -7.36 -33.29 -17.79
C GLY A 341 -8.30 -32.89 -18.92
N MET A 342 -9.46 -33.54 -18.96
CA MET A 342 -10.57 -33.19 -19.85
C MET A 342 -11.89 -33.37 -19.09
N ASN A 343 -12.61 -32.27 -18.89
CA ASN A 343 -14.01 -32.27 -18.42
C ASN A 343 -15.00 -32.54 -19.57
N PHE A 344 -14.54 -32.50 -20.82
CA PHE A 344 -15.36 -32.66 -22.04
C PHE A 344 -16.46 -31.61 -22.26
N ASP A 345 -16.60 -30.63 -21.36
CA ASP A 345 -17.41 -29.43 -21.55
C ASP A 345 -16.65 -28.33 -22.31
N ASP A 346 -15.36 -28.18 -22.03
CA ASP A 346 -14.52 -27.22 -22.71
C ASP A 346 -14.07 -27.76 -24.07
N VAL A 347 -14.54 -27.11 -25.15
CA VAL A 347 -14.30 -27.54 -26.53
C VAL A 347 -13.71 -26.44 -27.40
N ASN A 348 -12.75 -26.80 -28.24
CA ASN A 348 -12.18 -25.92 -29.25
C ASN A 348 -12.43 -26.48 -30.65
N GLY A 349 -13.31 -25.84 -31.41
CA GLY A 349 -13.71 -26.34 -32.74
C GLY A 349 -14.45 -27.69 -32.70
N GLY A 350 -15.12 -28.00 -31.59
CA GLY A 350 -15.85 -29.26 -31.37
C GLY A 350 -15.00 -30.42 -30.82
N ASN A 351 -13.72 -30.17 -30.57
CA ASN A 351 -12.77 -31.11 -29.99
C ASN A 351 -12.57 -30.79 -28.50
N PRO A 352 -12.52 -31.79 -27.60
CA PRO A 352 -12.23 -31.58 -26.17
C PRO A 352 -10.89 -30.90 -25.93
N VAL A 353 -10.85 -29.93 -25.02
CA VAL A 353 -9.65 -29.17 -24.66
C VAL A 353 -8.89 -29.85 -23.53
N ASP A 354 -7.56 -29.87 -23.64
CA ASP A 354 -6.68 -30.29 -22.54
C ASP A 354 -6.51 -29.15 -21.52
N LEU A 355 -7.11 -29.33 -20.35
CA LEU A 355 -7.10 -28.37 -19.25
C LEU A 355 -5.72 -28.22 -18.58
N SER A 356 -4.77 -29.12 -18.85
CA SER A 356 -3.42 -29.04 -18.26
C SER A 356 -2.52 -28.01 -18.96
N GLY A 357 -2.94 -27.51 -20.13
CA GLY A 357 -2.15 -26.57 -20.94
C GLY A 357 -0.99 -27.23 -21.70
N ASN A 358 -0.93 -28.56 -21.74
CA ASN A 358 0.11 -29.30 -22.46
C ASN A 358 -0.15 -29.41 -23.98
N GLY A 359 -1.27 -28.86 -24.47
CA GLY A 359 -1.64 -28.87 -25.89
C GLY A 359 -2.07 -30.24 -26.37
N LEU A 360 -2.65 -31.05 -25.49
CA LEU A 360 -3.11 -32.42 -25.77
C LEU A 360 -4.61 -32.49 -26.14
N ASP A 361 -5.15 -31.42 -26.73
CA ASP A 361 -6.54 -31.35 -27.20
C ASP A 361 -6.92 -32.60 -28.02
N GLY A 362 -8.11 -33.13 -27.74
CA GLY A 362 -8.57 -34.41 -28.26
C GLY A 362 -9.16 -34.28 -29.65
N THR A 363 -8.71 -35.11 -30.60
CA THR A 363 -9.34 -35.19 -31.94
C THR A 363 -10.25 -36.41 -32.02
N LEU A 364 -11.53 -36.19 -32.31
CA LEU A 364 -12.53 -37.25 -32.40
C LEU A 364 -12.53 -37.94 -33.78
N TYR A 365 -12.60 -39.28 -33.81
CA TYR A 365 -12.61 -40.09 -35.04
C TYR A 365 -13.72 -41.15 -35.05
N GLY A 366 -14.12 -41.58 -36.26
CA GLY A 366 -15.13 -42.61 -36.48
C GLY A 366 -16.53 -42.10 -36.17
N GLY A 367 -16.99 -42.33 -34.95
CA GLY A 367 -18.26 -41.85 -34.40
C GLY A 367 -18.15 -41.30 -32.97
N ALA A 368 -16.94 -41.02 -32.48
CA ALA A 368 -16.75 -40.45 -31.14
C ALA A 368 -17.43 -39.08 -31.07
N SER A 369 -18.21 -38.84 -30.02
CA SER A 369 -19.00 -37.60 -29.89
C SER A 369 -19.14 -37.17 -28.44
N LEU A 370 -19.54 -35.92 -28.24
CA LEU A 370 -19.85 -35.39 -26.91
C LEU A 370 -21.35 -35.44 -26.69
N VAL A 371 -21.77 -36.04 -25.57
CA VAL A 371 -23.17 -36.23 -25.20
C VAL A 371 -23.38 -35.81 -23.74
N PRO A 372 -24.60 -35.44 -23.32
CA PRO A 372 -24.87 -35.18 -21.90
C PRO A 372 -24.45 -36.35 -21.02
N ALA A 373 -23.68 -36.08 -19.98
CA ALA A 373 -23.04 -37.10 -19.15
C ALA A 373 -23.30 -36.88 -17.65
N LYS A 374 -22.34 -37.24 -16.80
CA LYS A 374 -22.50 -37.20 -15.34
C LYS A 374 -22.49 -35.74 -14.87
N LEU A 375 -21.54 -34.96 -15.36
CA LEU A 375 -21.45 -33.51 -15.22
C LEU A 375 -21.38 -32.94 -16.65
N GLY A 376 -22.25 -31.99 -16.98
CA GLY A 376 -22.26 -31.40 -18.33
C GLY A 376 -22.30 -32.43 -19.46
N ASN A 377 -21.26 -32.44 -20.30
CA ASN A 377 -21.05 -33.36 -21.41
C ASN A 377 -19.88 -34.31 -21.14
N GLY A 378 -19.94 -35.50 -21.74
CA GLY A 378 -18.89 -36.50 -21.68
C GLY A 378 -18.60 -37.09 -23.06
N LEU A 379 -17.45 -37.76 -23.16
CA LEU A 379 -17.01 -38.45 -24.36
C LEU A 379 -17.73 -39.79 -24.53
N ASP A 380 -18.52 -39.89 -25.58
CA ASP A 380 -19.26 -41.09 -25.94
C ASP A 380 -18.57 -41.88 -27.06
N PHE A 381 -18.47 -43.19 -26.84
CA PHE A 381 -18.11 -44.15 -27.88
C PHE A 381 -19.36 -44.96 -28.25
N ASP A 382 -19.69 -44.96 -29.53
CA ASP A 382 -20.94 -45.49 -30.10
C ASP A 382 -20.96 -47.02 -30.28
N GLY A 383 -19.94 -47.73 -29.79
CA GLY A 383 -19.80 -49.16 -30.01
C GLY A 383 -19.50 -49.56 -31.46
N ASN A 384 -19.13 -48.63 -32.35
CA ASN A 384 -18.66 -48.99 -33.69
C ASN A 384 -17.15 -49.19 -33.72
N VAL A 385 -16.70 -50.08 -34.61
CA VAL A 385 -15.27 -50.31 -34.84
C VAL A 385 -14.64 -49.06 -35.46
N GLY A 386 -13.50 -48.62 -34.91
CA GLY A 386 -12.76 -47.45 -35.40
C GLY A 386 -13.15 -46.12 -34.76
N THR A 387 -13.97 -46.15 -33.70
CA THR A 387 -14.33 -44.99 -32.87
C THR A 387 -13.29 -44.79 -31.79
N PHE A 388 -12.56 -43.67 -31.82
CA PHE A 388 -11.54 -43.32 -30.82
C PHE A 388 -11.34 -41.81 -30.76
N MET A 389 -10.72 -41.33 -29.68
CA MET A 389 -10.19 -39.98 -29.57
C MET A 389 -8.67 -40.05 -29.56
N GLY A 390 -8.08 -39.52 -30.64
CA GLY A 390 -6.63 -39.40 -30.76
C GLY A 390 -6.15 -38.19 -29.99
N LEU A 391 -5.02 -38.35 -29.30
CA LEU A 391 -4.37 -37.27 -28.59
C LEU A 391 -2.97 -37.07 -29.20
N GLY A 392 -2.41 -35.88 -29.04
CA GLY A 392 -1.14 -35.46 -29.65
C GLY A 392 0.11 -36.17 -29.11
N ASN A 393 1.21 -35.45 -28.93
CA ASN A 393 2.45 -36.01 -28.38
C ASN A 393 2.47 -35.95 -26.84
N TRP A 394 2.45 -37.10 -26.17
CA TRP A 394 2.29 -37.27 -24.72
C TRP A 394 3.59 -37.24 -23.91
N ASN A 395 4.67 -36.72 -24.46
CA ASN A 395 5.96 -36.61 -23.75
C ASN A 395 5.89 -35.72 -22.49
N SER A 396 4.92 -34.79 -22.43
CA SER A 396 4.68 -33.94 -21.25
C SER A 396 4.04 -34.69 -20.08
N VAL A 397 3.32 -35.78 -20.34
CA VAL A 397 2.65 -36.59 -19.31
C VAL A 397 3.60 -37.69 -18.84
N ASP A 398 4.38 -37.41 -17.79
CA ASP A 398 5.31 -38.37 -17.19
C ASP A 398 4.65 -39.21 -16.07
N LEU A 399 4.66 -40.54 -16.25
CA LEU A 399 4.13 -41.51 -15.28
C LEU A 399 5.26 -42.29 -14.57
N SER A 400 6.46 -41.71 -14.50
CA SER A 400 7.64 -42.33 -13.89
C SER A 400 7.54 -42.39 -12.36
N SER A 401 7.01 -41.35 -11.73
CA SER A 401 6.77 -41.21 -10.29
C SER A 401 5.50 -41.96 -9.84
N GLY A 402 5.02 -41.67 -8.62
CA GLY A 402 3.67 -42.07 -8.22
C GLY A 402 2.66 -41.12 -8.86
N TYR A 403 1.53 -41.65 -9.35
CA TYR A 403 0.52 -40.90 -10.10
C TYR A 403 -0.87 -41.46 -9.81
N SER A 404 -1.91 -40.72 -10.22
CA SER A 404 -3.29 -41.18 -10.12
C SER A 404 -4.05 -40.90 -11.41
N ILE A 405 -5.01 -41.76 -11.74
CA ILE A 405 -5.93 -41.59 -12.87
C ILE A 405 -7.34 -41.58 -12.29
N SER A 406 -8.15 -40.59 -12.62
CA SER A 406 -9.55 -40.46 -12.20
C SER A 406 -10.45 -40.27 -13.41
N MET A 407 -11.64 -40.86 -13.37
CA MET A 407 -12.67 -40.68 -14.39
C MET A 407 -14.04 -41.09 -13.88
N TRP A 408 -15.09 -40.48 -14.42
CA TRP A 408 -16.45 -41.02 -14.38
C TRP A 408 -16.69 -41.89 -15.61
N VAL A 409 -17.33 -43.05 -15.43
CA VAL A 409 -17.65 -43.96 -16.52
C VAL A 409 -19.09 -44.47 -16.44
N TYR A 410 -19.73 -44.53 -17.60
CA TYR A 410 -21.03 -45.15 -17.80
C TYR A 410 -20.87 -46.32 -18.78
N ARG A 411 -20.79 -47.54 -18.23
CA ARG A 411 -20.67 -48.76 -19.02
C ARG A 411 -22.04 -49.16 -19.57
N LYS A 412 -22.26 -49.04 -20.88
CA LYS A 412 -23.57 -49.36 -21.50
C LYS A 412 -23.73 -50.85 -21.81
N SER A 413 -22.63 -51.58 -21.96
CA SER A 413 -22.64 -53.03 -22.21
C SER A 413 -21.46 -53.75 -21.54
N ASP A 414 -21.61 -55.05 -21.32
CA ASP A 414 -20.56 -55.89 -20.69
C ASP A 414 -19.46 -56.32 -21.68
N VAL A 415 -19.35 -55.65 -22.82
CA VAL A 415 -18.30 -55.91 -23.81
C VAL A 415 -16.97 -55.38 -23.28
N ALA A 416 -15.88 -56.14 -23.49
CA ALA A 416 -14.54 -55.72 -23.11
C ALA A 416 -14.02 -54.62 -24.05
N GLY A 417 -13.32 -53.63 -23.50
CA GLY A 417 -12.81 -52.49 -24.27
C GLY A 417 -11.84 -51.63 -23.46
N ALA A 418 -11.01 -50.84 -24.14
CA ALA A 418 -10.11 -49.90 -23.49
C ALA A 418 -10.90 -48.65 -23.07
N LEU A 419 -10.47 -48.05 -21.96
CA LEU A 419 -10.87 -46.70 -21.59
C LEU A 419 -9.77 -45.72 -21.99
N PHE A 420 -8.55 -46.03 -21.54
CA PHE A 420 -7.38 -45.19 -21.74
C PHE A 420 -6.15 -46.05 -22.01
N LYS A 421 -5.29 -45.58 -22.92
CA LYS A 421 -3.99 -46.18 -23.17
C LYS A 421 -2.94 -45.13 -23.51
N LYS A 422 -1.82 -45.18 -22.78
CA LYS A 422 -0.57 -44.48 -23.12
C LYS A 422 0.50 -45.50 -23.49
N GLY A 423 1.10 -45.37 -24.67
CA GLY A 423 2.21 -46.21 -25.16
C GLY A 423 1.85 -47.29 -26.20
N ASN A 424 2.85 -47.85 -26.90
CA ASN A 424 2.66 -48.82 -27.98
C ASN A 424 2.68 -50.29 -27.50
N GLY A 425 1.63 -51.04 -27.87
CA GLY A 425 1.43 -52.44 -27.47
C GLY A 425 1.79 -53.50 -28.53
N LEU A 426 2.66 -53.24 -29.50
CA LEU A 426 2.88 -54.16 -30.64
C LEU A 426 3.80 -55.37 -30.34
N ALA A 427 4.18 -55.60 -29.10
CA ALA A 427 4.85 -56.83 -28.68
C ALA A 427 4.31 -57.24 -27.31
N SER A 428 4.36 -58.54 -27.00
CA SER A 428 3.85 -59.17 -25.77
C SER A 428 4.36 -58.57 -24.45
N HIS A 429 5.26 -57.58 -24.49
CA HIS A 429 5.84 -56.84 -23.37
C HIS A 429 6.00 -55.33 -23.64
N GLY A 430 5.09 -54.68 -24.37
CA GLY A 430 5.20 -53.24 -24.69
C GLY A 430 5.30 -52.29 -23.48
N ARG A 431 5.75 -51.06 -23.71
CA ARG A 431 5.77 -49.97 -22.70
C ARG A 431 4.43 -49.27 -22.69
N TYR A 432 3.54 -49.59 -21.75
CA TYR A 432 2.22 -48.97 -21.72
C TYR A 432 1.59 -48.95 -20.33
N ALA A 433 0.75 -47.94 -20.09
CA ALA A 433 -0.26 -47.94 -19.05
C ALA A 433 -1.63 -47.99 -19.73
N GLN A 434 -2.48 -48.95 -19.34
CA GLN A 434 -3.76 -49.18 -19.99
C GLN A 434 -4.83 -49.52 -18.95
N VAL A 435 -5.92 -48.76 -18.98
CA VAL A 435 -7.16 -49.05 -18.25
C VAL A 435 -8.15 -49.65 -19.25
N GLN A 436 -8.73 -50.80 -18.92
CA GLN A 436 -9.73 -51.46 -19.78
C GLN A 436 -10.82 -52.12 -18.94
N PHE A 437 -12.00 -52.31 -19.53
CA PHE A 437 -12.98 -53.25 -19.00
C PHE A 437 -12.67 -54.67 -19.47
N GLY A 438 -12.67 -55.61 -18.53
CA GLY A 438 -12.53 -57.04 -18.79
C GLY A 438 -13.85 -57.69 -19.18
N THR A 439 -13.79 -58.93 -19.63
CA THR A 439 -14.99 -59.78 -19.72
C THR A 439 -15.40 -60.24 -18.31
N SER A 440 -16.66 -60.61 -18.11
CA SER A 440 -17.19 -61.10 -16.82
C SER A 440 -16.39 -62.27 -16.19
N ASN A 441 -15.57 -62.98 -16.97
CA ASN A 441 -14.73 -64.09 -16.50
C ASN A 441 -13.31 -63.65 -16.09
N SER A 442 -12.99 -62.36 -16.18
CA SER A 442 -11.62 -61.82 -16.05
C SER A 442 -11.51 -60.55 -15.19
N GLY A 443 -12.58 -60.16 -14.47
CA GLY A 443 -12.70 -58.91 -13.70
C GLY A 443 -13.46 -57.82 -14.47
N ASP A 444 -14.21 -56.96 -13.77
CA ASP A 444 -14.96 -55.87 -14.41
C ASP A 444 -14.01 -54.82 -14.99
N ILE A 445 -13.00 -54.40 -14.24
CA ILE A 445 -11.94 -53.49 -14.71
C ILE A 445 -10.54 -54.12 -14.57
N ASP A 446 -9.69 -53.90 -15.57
CA ASP A 446 -8.28 -54.25 -15.56
C ASP A 446 -7.39 -53.01 -15.71
N PHE A 447 -6.25 -53.03 -15.03
CA PHE A 447 -5.17 -52.07 -15.22
C PHE A 447 -3.87 -52.79 -15.54
N TYR A 448 -3.28 -52.46 -16.68
CA TYR A 448 -2.01 -53.01 -17.15
C TYR A 448 -0.92 -51.97 -17.13
N MET A 449 0.26 -52.37 -16.67
CA MET A 449 1.50 -51.61 -16.77
C MET A 449 2.59 -52.49 -17.37
N GLY A 450 3.27 -52.02 -18.40
CA GLY A 450 4.42 -52.70 -19.02
C GLY A 450 5.63 -51.78 -19.14
N ASP A 451 6.83 -52.33 -18.95
CA ASP A 451 8.10 -51.57 -18.97
C ASP A 451 8.99 -51.86 -20.21
N GLY A 452 8.48 -52.63 -21.18
CA GLY A 452 9.26 -53.12 -22.32
C GLY A 452 9.85 -54.51 -22.13
N ILE A 453 9.84 -55.04 -20.90
CA ILE A 453 10.44 -56.33 -20.51
C ILE A 453 9.42 -57.17 -19.74
N ASN A 454 8.76 -56.58 -18.75
CA ASN A 454 7.76 -57.18 -17.88
C ASN A 454 6.41 -56.48 -18.07
N VAL A 455 5.34 -57.24 -17.87
CA VAL A 455 3.96 -56.70 -17.82
C VAL A 455 3.34 -57.11 -16.50
N CYS A 456 2.80 -56.14 -15.78
CA CYS A 456 1.92 -56.36 -14.65
C CYS A 456 0.46 -56.13 -15.09
N ARG A 457 -0.38 -57.12 -14.87
CA ARG A 457 -1.83 -56.94 -14.82
C ARG A 457 -2.20 -56.72 -13.35
N ALA A 458 -2.24 -55.46 -12.94
CA ALA A 458 -2.40 -55.06 -11.55
C ALA A 458 -3.80 -55.37 -11.02
N ILE A 459 -4.81 -55.26 -11.87
CA ILE A 459 -6.19 -55.53 -11.52
C ILE A 459 -6.66 -56.63 -12.47
N ASN A 460 -7.09 -57.77 -11.90
CA ASN A 460 -7.51 -58.97 -12.63
C ASN A 460 -8.72 -59.65 -11.96
N TYR A 461 -9.16 -59.14 -10.81
CA TYR A 461 -10.17 -59.77 -9.95
C TYR A 461 -11.04 -58.74 -9.20
N ALA A 462 -11.05 -57.48 -9.65
CA ALA A 462 -11.91 -56.42 -9.11
C ALA A 462 -13.38 -56.62 -9.50
N THR A 463 -14.27 -56.25 -8.58
CA THR A 463 -15.53 -56.90 -8.21
C THR A 463 -16.77 -56.41 -8.98
N ASP A 464 -17.94 -57.04 -8.73
CA ASP A 464 -19.30 -56.65 -9.17
C ASP A 464 -19.72 -55.20 -8.80
N SER A 465 -18.79 -54.35 -8.34
CA SER A 465 -19.01 -52.97 -7.90
C SER A 465 -19.19 -52.00 -9.07
N ILE A 466 -18.55 -52.25 -10.22
CA ILE A 466 -18.68 -51.41 -11.41
C ILE A 466 -19.68 -52.05 -12.37
N THR A 467 -20.96 -51.80 -12.09
CA THR A 467 -22.07 -52.38 -12.82
C THR A 467 -22.35 -51.67 -14.15
N SER A 468 -22.84 -52.41 -15.14
CA SER A 468 -23.34 -51.80 -16.37
C SER A 468 -24.69 -51.09 -16.14
N GLY A 469 -24.90 -50.00 -16.88
CA GLY A 469 -26.12 -49.19 -16.80
C GLY A 469 -26.13 -48.14 -15.69
N ASN A 470 -25.05 -48.01 -14.90
CA ASN A 470 -24.88 -46.99 -13.87
C ASN A 470 -23.59 -46.18 -14.09
N TRP A 471 -23.59 -44.95 -13.59
CA TRP A 471 -22.38 -44.14 -13.48
C TRP A 471 -21.56 -44.60 -12.29
N HIS A 472 -20.27 -44.81 -12.50
CA HIS A 472 -19.31 -45.08 -11.44
C HIS A 472 -18.12 -44.14 -11.56
N HIS A 473 -17.62 -43.67 -10.42
CA HIS A 473 -16.35 -42.95 -10.37
C HIS A 473 -15.23 -43.95 -10.16
N ILE A 474 -14.17 -43.86 -10.95
CA ILE A 474 -13.05 -44.80 -10.88
C ILE A 474 -11.79 -44.00 -10.65
N VAL A 475 -11.05 -44.37 -9.60
CA VAL A 475 -9.71 -43.83 -9.33
C VAL A 475 -8.72 -44.97 -9.24
N ILE A 476 -7.63 -44.88 -10.00
CA ILE A 476 -6.50 -45.78 -9.93
C ILE A 476 -5.30 -44.99 -9.45
N THR A 477 -4.78 -45.33 -8.28
CA THR A 477 -3.55 -44.74 -7.74
C THR A 477 -2.39 -45.70 -7.90
N VAL A 478 -1.22 -45.19 -8.27
CA VAL A 478 0.02 -45.96 -8.42
C VAL A 478 1.11 -45.27 -7.62
N ASP A 479 1.63 -45.92 -6.60
CA ASP A 479 2.71 -45.33 -5.79
C ASP A 479 4.10 -45.50 -6.43
N SER A 480 5.12 -44.90 -5.81
CA SER A 480 6.51 -44.99 -6.27
C SER A 480 7.09 -46.41 -6.24
N THR A 481 6.48 -47.33 -5.47
CA THR A 481 6.82 -48.75 -5.40
C THR A 481 6.02 -49.61 -6.37
N LYS A 482 5.18 -48.98 -7.20
CA LYS A 482 4.24 -49.61 -8.13
C LYS A 482 3.21 -50.50 -7.41
N GLN A 483 2.80 -50.10 -6.21
CA GLN A 483 1.54 -50.53 -5.62
C GLN A 483 0.40 -49.81 -6.34
N VAL A 484 -0.56 -50.58 -6.83
CA VAL A 484 -1.75 -50.08 -7.50
C VAL A 484 -2.95 -50.26 -6.58
N THR A 485 -3.72 -49.21 -6.39
CA THR A 485 -5.01 -49.27 -5.69
C THR A 485 -6.12 -48.76 -6.59
N LEU A 486 -7.19 -49.54 -6.69
CA LEU A 486 -8.44 -49.19 -7.36
C LEU A 486 -9.45 -48.74 -6.32
N TYR A 487 -10.06 -47.60 -6.60
CA TYR A 487 -11.23 -47.08 -5.91
C TYR A 487 -12.40 -47.09 -6.90
N ALA A 488 -13.53 -47.63 -6.45
CA ALA A 488 -14.80 -47.55 -7.16
C ALA A 488 -15.76 -46.72 -6.30
N ASP A 489 -16.31 -45.68 -6.91
CA ASP A 489 -17.03 -44.58 -6.30
C ASP A 489 -16.15 -43.86 -5.26
N GLU A 490 -16.13 -44.33 -4.01
CA GLU A 490 -15.29 -43.77 -2.94
C GLU A 490 -14.55 -44.85 -2.14
N GLY A 491 -14.93 -46.11 -2.36
CA GLY A 491 -14.41 -47.24 -1.61
C GLY A 491 -13.18 -47.82 -2.26
N VAL A 492 -12.20 -48.23 -1.46
CA VAL A 492 -11.12 -49.10 -1.93
C VAL A 492 -11.73 -50.43 -2.36
N ASP A 493 -11.62 -50.76 -3.64
CA ASP A 493 -12.09 -52.04 -4.18
C ASP A 493 -10.95 -53.07 -4.16
N LEU A 494 -9.75 -52.71 -4.63
CA LEU A 494 -8.62 -53.62 -4.72
C LEU A 494 -7.28 -52.90 -4.54
N THR A 495 -6.32 -53.55 -3.86
CA THR A 495 -4.91 -53.16 -3.86
C THR A 495 -4.04 -54.33 -4.31
N GLN A 496 -3.13 -54.09 -5.26
CA GLN A 496 -2.21 -55.08 -5.80
C GLN A 496 -0.81 -54.47 -6.04
N SER A 497 0.24 -55.20 -5.67
CA SER A 497 1.62 -54.80 -5.98
C SER A 497 2.07 -55.37 -7.32
N CYS A 498 2.68 -54.53 -8.16
CA CYS A 498 3.25 -54.91 -9.45
C CYS A 498 4.77 -55.18 -9.43
N GLY A 499 5.44 -55.03 -8.28
CA GLY A 499 6.85 -55.35 -8.14
C GLY A 499 7.78 -54.58 -9.10
N ALA A 500 8.88 -55.24 -9.51
CA ALA A 500 10.04 -54.66 -10.20
C ALA A 500 9.82 -54.26 -11.68
N LEU A 501 8.79 -53.47 -11.96
CA LEU A 501 8.75 -52.69 -13.20
C LEU A 501 9.84 -51.61 -13.11
N THR A 502 10.78 -51.62 -14.05
CA THR A 502 12.02 -50.81 -13.96
C THR A 502 12.17 -49.76 -15.06
N GLY A 503 11.25 -49.72 -16.02
CA GLY A 503 11.30 -48.83 -17.19
C GLY A 503 10.35 -47.63 -17.10
N THR A 504 10.73 -46.57 -17.80
CA THR A 504 9.95 -45.34 -18.01
C THR A 504 9.03 -45.48 -19.24
N TYR A 505 7.86 -44.83 -19.22
CA TYR A 505 6.96 -44.77 -20.36
C TYR A 505 7.47 -43.75 -21.39
N THR A 506 8.35 -44.16 -22.30
CA THR A 506 9.08 -43.26 -23.21
C THR A 506 8.36 -42.95 -24.53
N ASP A 507 7.09 -43.31 -24.67
CA ASP A 507 6.40 -43.29 -25.97
C ASP A 507 5.48 -42.07 -26.14
N GLU A 508 5.51 -41.51 -27.34
CA GLU A 508 4.93 -40.20 -27.71
C GLU A 508 3.41 -40.23 -27.92
N ASN A 509 2.75 -41.39 -28.00
CA ASN A 509 1.34 -41.46 -28.39
C ASN A 509 0.46 -42.04 -27.26
N ALA A 510 -0.62 -41.34 -26.95
CA ALA A 510 -1.74 -41.89 -26.17
C ALA A 510 -3.05 -41.72 -26.93
N ALA A 511 -4.02 -42.54 -26.60
CA ALA A 511 -5.35 -42.45 -27.14
C ALA A 511 -6.37 -42.85 -26.07
N PHE A 512 -7.50 -42.16 -26.08
CA PHE A 512 -8.73 -42.73 -25.56
C PHE A 512 -9.32 -43.53 -26.68
N SER A 513 -9.67 -44.76 -26.39
CA SER A 513 -10.13 -45.64 -27.43
C SER A 513 -11.16 -46.55 -26.84
N GLY A 514 -12.42 -46.38 -27.25
CA GLY A 514 -13.44 -47.43 -27.18
C GLY A 514 -13.10 -48.66 -28.03
N VAL A 515 -11.83 -48.84 -28.38
CA VAL A 515 -11.33 -49.92 -29.22
C VAL A 515 -9.94 -50.35 -28.76
N LEU A 516 -9.81 -51.59 -28.31
CA LEU A 516 -8.50 -52.23 -28.18
C LEU A 516 -8.04 -52.73 -29.55
N LYS A 517 -6.83 -52.36 -29.98
CA LYS A 517 -6.12 -53.14 -31.00
C LYS A 517 -5.45 -54.31 -30.29
N ASN A 518 -6.06 -55.50 -30.36
CA ASN A 518 -5.37 -56.76 -30.05
C ASN A 518 -4.77 -57.33 -31.34
N ASP A 519 -3.80 -58.26 -31.22
CA ASP A 519 -3.21 -59.01 -32.34
C ASP A 519 -4.24 -59.78 -33.21
N GLY A 520 -5.51 -59.79 -32.81
CA GLY A 520 -6.64 -60.40 -33.52
C GLY A 520 -7.79 -59.47 -33.94
N GLY A 521 -7.71 -58.14 -33.75
CA GLY A 521 -8.73 -57.20 -34.24
C GLY A 521 -9.08 -56.02 -33.32
N TYR A 522 -10.08 -55.24 -33.75
CA TYR A 522 -10.65 -54.09 -33.04
C TYR A 522 -11.91 -54.53 -32.27
N LEU A 523 -11.93 -54.35 -30.95
CA LEU A 523 -13.14 -54.56 -30.15
C LEU A 523 -14.01 -53.31 -30.19
N SER A 524 -15.31 -53.47 -30.45
CA SER A 524 -16.31 -52.40 -30.31
C SER A 524 -16.68 -52.21 -28.85
N PHE A 525 -16.52 -51.01 -28.31
CA PHE A 525 -16.87 -50.70 -26.93
C PHE A 525 -17.86 -49.53 -26.86
N ASP A 526 -18.94 -49.71 -26.09
CA ASP A 526 -20.02 -48.72 -25.92
C ASP A 526 -19.99 -48.21 -24.47
N VAL A 527 -19.46 -47.00 -24.31
CA VAL A 527 -19.19 -46.36 -23.01
C VAL A 527 -19.27 -44.85 -23.15
N THR A 528 -19.67 -44.19 -22.07
CA THR A 528 -19.51 -42.74 -21.92
C THR A 528 -18.49 -42.49 -20.81
N ILE A 529 -17.50 -41.65 -21.07
CA ILE A 529 -16.48 -41.21 -20.11
C ILE A 529 -16.70 -39.75 -19.81
N ASP A 530 -16.48 -39.35 -18.57
CA ASP A 530 -16.63 -37.98 -18.13
C ASP A 530 -15.53 -37.64 -17.11
N GLU A 531 -15.18 -36.35 -16.97
CA GLU A 531 -14.22 -35.85 -15.96
C GLU A 531 -12.91 -36.67 -15.86
N PHE A 532 -12.18 -36.81 -16.96
CA PHE A 532 -10.96 -37.61 -16.97
C PHE A 532 -9.75 -36.78 -16.55
N TYR A 533 -9.05 -37.22 -15.51
CA TYR A 533 -7.87 -36.56 -14.96
C TYR A 533 -6.71 -37.53 -14.70
N ILE A 534 -5.49 -37.05 -14.92
CA ILE A 534 -4.25 -37.70 -14.51
C ILE A 534 -3.47 -36.74 -13.63
N PHE A 535 -3.05 -37.20 -12.45
CA PHE A 535 -2.30 -36.42 -11.47
C PHE A 535 -0.88 -36.96 -11.29
N ASP A 536 0.09 -36.07 -11.02
CA ASP A 536 1.50 -36.40 -10.76
C ASP A 536 1.78 -36.91 -9.33
N LYS A 537 0.72 -37.25 -8.60
CA LYS A 537 0.76 -37.71 -7.22
C LYS A 537 -0.22 -38.85 -6.95
N VAL A 538 0.00 -39.53 -5.83
CA VAL A 538 -0.95 -40.50 -5.26
C VAL A 538 -2.01 -39.71 -4.50
N LEU A 539 -3.26 -39.73 -4.99
CA LEU A 539 -4.37 -39.05 -4.35
C LEU A 539 -4.68 -39.69 -2.99
N THR A 540 -5.01 -38.85 -2.02
CA THR A 540 -5.52 -39.27 -0.71
C THR A 540 -7.01 -39.60 -0.77
N THR A 541 -7.53 -40.34 0.21
CA THR A 541 -8.97 -40.65 0.27
C THR A 541 -9.84 -39.39 0.32
N ASP A 542 -9.39 -38.33 0.99
CA ASP A 542 -10.13 -37.06 1.06
C ASP A 542 -10.17 -36.35 -0.31
N GLU A 543 -9.09 -36.43 -1.09
CA GLU A 543 -9.06 -35.88 -2.45
C GLU A 543 -9.92 -36.69 -3.41
N ILE A 544 -9.95 -38.01 -3.26
CA ILE A 544 -10.86 -38.88 -4.02
C ILE A 544 -12.32 -38.54 -3.70
N HIS A 545 -12.66 -38.35 -2.42
CA HIS A 545 -13.98 -37.88 -2.01
C HIS A 545 -14.34 -36.52 -2.62
N LYS A 546 -13.39 -35.58 -2.66
CA LYS A 546 -13.59 -34.29 -3.34
C LYS A 546 -13.88 -34.45 -4.83
N LEU A 547 -13.18 -35.34 -5.55
CA LEU A 547 -13.47 -35.62 -6.96
C LEU A 547 -14.84 -36.27 -7.16
N PHE A 548 -15.24 -37.16 -6.25
CA PHE A 548 -16.53 -37.83 -6.30
C PHE A 548 -17.71 -36.86 -6.08
N THR A 549 -17.50 -35.85 -5.25
CA THR A 549 -18.51 -34.85 -4.86
C THR A 549 -18.38 -33.53 -5.63
N LEU A 550 -17.64 -33.52 -6.74
CA LEU A 550 -17.56 -32.35 -7.62
C LEU A 550 -18.95 -31.99 -8.13
N ASP A 551 -19.39 -30.79 -7.75
CA ASP A 551 -20.54 -30.11 -8.31
C ASP A 551 -19.99 -28.81 -8.95
N TYR A 552 -20.08 -28.69 -10.28
CA TYR A 552 -19.73 -27.45 -11.01
C TYR A 552 -20.88 -26.43 -10.99
#